data_AF-A0A7C2G4F5-F1
#
_entry.id   AF-A0A7C2G4F5-F1
#
_cell.length_a   1.000
_cell.length_b   1.000
_cell.length_c   1.000
_cell.angle_alpha   90.00
_cell.angle_beta   90.00
_cell.angle_gamma   90.00
#
_symmetry.space_group_name_H-M   'P 1'
#
loop_
_entity.id
_entity.type
_entity.pdbx_description
1 polymer ?
#
loop_
_entity_poly.entity_id
_entity_poly.type
_entity_poly.pdbx_seq_one_letter_code
_entity_poly.pdbx_strand_id
1 'polypeptide(L)'
;MEGLLIHAVLRALSDELPALNLGLAFPDEGTLAILLKGRTGRLFNLVLRYRPPSPSLVLEEGRLEGEPKTPFQRQLHARLRGPLVGAEQLKLDRVVFLRFAGEKGFVDTPPATLAFEATGRNANLLLLDETGTLLGVDRVITKEVNRYRELRPGRPYTPPPPYEKLDPRTLKAEDLRVLLGRPLKALVRHVDGLGKELLQELAKRAGLTPETPLDEEGL
;
A
#
# COMPACT_ATOMS: atom_id res chain seq x y z
N MET A 1 5.41 -2.66 -7.91
CA MET A 1 4.01 -2.44 -7.54
C MET A 1 3.58 -1.02 -7.87
N GLU A 2 2.40 -0.87 -8.47
CA GLU A 2 1.83 0.42 -8.93
C GLU A 2 0.56 0.78 -8.16
N GLY A 3 0.17 2.07 -8.18
CA GLY A 3 -0.95 2.57 -7.39
C GLY A 3 -2.30 2.03 -7.83
N LEU A 4 -2.53 1.88 -9.14
CA LEU A 4 -3.76 1.26 -9.65
C LEU A 4 -3.86 -0.23 -9.33
N LEU A 5 -2.72 -0.93 -9.24
CA LEU A 5 -2.70 -2.32 -8.79
C LEU A 5 -3.08 -2.44 -7.31
N ILE A 6 -2.55 -1.55 -6.46
CA ILE A 6 -2.96 -1.47 -5.06
C ILE A 6 -4.46 -1.17 -4.97
N HIS A 7 -4.96 -0.22 -5.76
CA HIS A 7 -6.38 0.12 -5.78
C HIS A 7 -7.25 -1.10 -6.11
N ALA A 8 -6.86 -1.91 -7.10
CA ALA A 8 -7.58 -3.13 -7.46
C ALA A 8 -7.58 -4.16 -6.32
N VAL A 9 -6.45 -4.35 -5.63
CA VAL A 9 -6.33 -5.22 -4.46
C VAL A 9 -7.22 -4.74 -3.31
N LEU A 10 -7.18 -3.43 -2.99
CA LEU A 10 -7.98 -2.84 -1.93
C LEU A 10 -9.48 -2.88 -2.23
N ARG A 11 -9.88 -2.72 -3.50
CA ARG A 11 -11.27 -2.90 -3.91
C ARG A 11 -11.75 -4.32 -3.64
N ALA A 12 -10.96 -5.33 -4.04
CA ALA A 12 -11.29 -6.73 -3.75
C ALA A 12 -11.35 -7.04 -2.25
N LEU A 13 -10.51 -6.37 -1.44
CA LEU A 13 -10.53 -6.49 0.02
C LEU A 13 -11.75 -5.78 0.65
N SER A 14 -12.22 -4.67 0.07
CA SER A 14 -13.31 -3.87 0.65
C SER A 14 -14.61 -4.66 0.82
N ASP A 15 -14.89 -5.60 -0.08
CA ASP A 15 -16.05 -6.48 -0.01
C ASP A 15 -15.95 -7.52 1.12
N GLU A 16 -14.77 -7.70 1.68
CA GLU A 16 -14.47 -8.64 2.77
C GLU A 16 -14.41 -7.98 4.14
N LEU A 17 -14.39 -6.64 4.22
CA LEU A 17 -14.27 -5.91 5.49
C LEU A 17 -15.63 -5.73 6.21
N PRO A 18 -15.66 -5.80 7.55
CA PRO A 18 -14.54 -6.13 8.44
C PRO A 18 -14.16 -7.61 8.33
N ALA A 19 -12.85 -7.88 8.35
CA ALA A 19 -12.30 -9.21 8.23
C ALA A 19 -11.67 -9.65 9.56
N LEU A 20 -12.07 -10.82 10.07
CA LEU A 20 -11.53 -11.39 11.29
C LEU A 20 -10.06 -11.75 11.08
N ASN A 21 -9.21 -11.28 11.98
CA ASN A 21 -7.79 -11.64 12.03
C ASN A 21 -7.63 -13.01 12.70
N LEU A 22 -7.24 -14.01 11.93
CA LEU A 22 -7.03 -15.39 12.40
C LEU A 22 -5.58 -15.67 12.80
N GLY A 23 -4.68 -14.71 12.61
CA GLY A 23 -3.28 -14.83 12.96
C GLY A 23 -2.34 -14.20 11.94
N LEU A 24 -1.14 -13.90 12.43
CA LEU A 24 -0.04 -13.37 11.63
C LEU A 24 0.98 -14.47 11.38
N ALA A 25 1.61 -14.43 10.21
CA ALA A 25 2.76 -15.24 9.86
C ALA A 25 3.86 -14.37 9.26
N PHE A 26 5.11 -14.77 9.50
CA PHE A 26 6.31 -14.05 9.08
C PHE A 26 7.27 -14.99 8.34
N PRO A 27 7.02 -15.25 7.04
CA PRO A 27 7.84 -16.17 6.24
C PRO A 27 9.34 -15.81 6.24
N ASP A 28 9.63 -14.51 6.19
CA ASP A 28 10.98 -13.92 6.20
C ASP A 28 10.96 -12.58 6.99
N GLU A 29 12.11 -11.95 7.17
CA GLU A 29 12.25 -10.71 7.96
C GLU A 29 11.54 -9.48 7.33
N GLY A 30 11.17 -9.56 6.06
CA GLY A 30 10.57 -8.51 5.24
C GLY A 30 9.13 -8.79 4.81
N THR A 31 8.51 -9.86 5.30
CA THR A 31 7.16 -10.29 4.91
C THR A 31 6.25 -10.42 6.12
N LEU A 32 5.05 -9.85 6.01
CA LEU A 32 3.93 -10.07 6.92
C LEU A 32 2.77 -10.68 6.12
N ALA A 33 2.31 -11.84 6.55
CA ALA A 33 1.06 -12.43 6.08
C ALA A 33 0.03 -12.36 7.21
N ILE A 34 -1.19 -11.95 6.88
CA ILE A 34 -2.31 -11.86 7.82
C ILE A 34 -3.40 -12.79 7.31
N LEU A 35 -3.65 -13.88 8.02
CA LEU A 35 -4.74 -14.79 7.67
C LEU A 35 -6.05 -14.14 8.10
N LEU A 36 -6.92 -13.88 7.12
CA LEU A 36 -8.17 -13.17 7.30
C LEU A 36 -9.36 -14.07 6.95
N LYS A 37 -10.43 -13.95 7.74
CA LYS A 37 -11.76 -14.41 7.35
C LYS A 37 -12.64 -13.21 7.07
N GLY A 38 -12.93 -12.98 5.79
CA GLY A 38 -13.79 -11.88 5.35
C GLY A 38 -15.24 -12.07 5.78
N ARG A 39 -16.02 -10.97 5.74
CA ARG A 39 -17.46 -11.00 6.06
C ARG A 39 -18.27 -11.94 5.17
N THR A 40 -17.79 -12.23 3.96
CA THR A 40 -18.41 -13.20 3.04
C THR A 40 -18.16 -14.65 3.45
N GLY A 41 -17.29 -14.88 4.43
CA GLY A 41 -16.81 -16.19 4.85
C GLY A 41 -15.53 -16.64 4.14
N ARG A 42 -15.06 -15.90 3.12
CA ARG A 42 -13.81 -16.20 2.40
C ARG A 42 -12.61 -16.19 3.34
N LEU A 43 -11.77 -17.22 3.21
CA LEU A 43 -10.47 -17.33 3.89
C LEU A 43 -9.35 -16.97 2.90
N PHE A 44 -8.48 -16.04 3.28
CA PHE A 44 -7.37 -15.59 2.45
C PHE A 44 -6.28 -14.90 3.29
N ASN A 45 -5.06 -14.84 2.79
CA ASN A 45 -3.99 -14.04 3.38
C ASN A 45 -3.93 -12.67 2.70
N LEU A 46 -3.83 -11.61 3.50
CA LEU A 46 -3.29 -10.33 3.04
C LEU A 46 -1.77 -10.35 3.27
N VAL A 47 -0.99 -10.37 2.20
CA VAL A 47 0.46 -10.49 2.25
C VAL A 47 1.13 -9.17 1.89
N LEU A 48 1.90 -8.64 2.82
CA LEU A 48 2.74 -7.44 2.67
C LEU A 48 4.19 -7.88 2.62
N ARG A 49 4.84 -7.72 1.46
CA ARG A 49 6.31 -7.76 1.37
C ARG A 49 6.77 -6.32 1.44
N TYR A 50 7.37 -5.93 2.55
CA TYR A 50 7.55 -4.52 2.90
C TYR A 50 8.98 -3.99 2.82
N ARG A 51 9.93 -4.84 2.44
CA ARG A 51 11.33 -4.45 2.22
C ARG A 51 11.66 -4.23 0.74
N PRO A 52 12.63 -3.35 0.43
CA PRO A 52 13.19 -3.23 -0.91
C PRO A 52 13.84 -4.53 -1.42
N PRO A 53 14.01 -4.70 -2.74
CA PRO A 53 13.63 -3.75 -3.80
C PRO A 53 12.18 -3.89 -4.28
N SER A 54 11.49 -4.98 -3.90
CA SER A 54 10.25 -5.42 -4.53
C SER A 54 9.08 -5.45 -3.54
N PRO A 55 8.65 -4.29 -2.99
CA PRO A 55 7.49 -4.29 -2.11
C PRO A 55 6.23 -4.70 -2.87
N SER A 56 5.37 -5.46 -2.22
CA SER A 56 4.10 -5.93 -2.79
C SER A 56 3.00 -6.08 -1.74
N LEU A 57 1.76 -5.97 -2.20
CA LEU A 57 0.52 -6.22 -1.47
C LEU A 57 -0.32 -7.18 -2.30
N VAL A 58 -0.61 -8.36 -1.80
CA VAL A 58 -1.38 -9.36 -2.55
C VAL A 58 -2.36 -10.09 -1.65
N LEU A 59 -3.42 -10.63 -2.27
CA LEU A 59 -4.31 -11.58 -1.64
C LEU A 59 -3.91 -12.98 -2.11
N GLU A 60 -3.57 -13.86 -1.19
CA GLU A 60 -3.13 -15.24 -1.49
C GLU A 60 -4.02 -16.25 -0.77
N GLU A 61 -4.33 -17.38 -1.42
CA GLU A 61 -5.04 -18.49 -0.78
C GLU A 61 -4.10 -19.39 0.02
N GLY A 62 -4.68 -20.28 0.83
CA GLY A 62 -3.93 -21.22 1.67
C GLY A 62 -3.51 -20.61 3.01
N ARG A 63 -2.59 -21.29 3.69
CA ARG A 63 -2.05 -20.86 4.99
C ARG A 63 -0.55 -20.63 4.83
N LEU A 64 -0.09 -19.47 5.30
CA LEU A 64 1.33 -19.17 5.39
C LEU A 64 1.80 -19.34 6.84
N GLU A 65 3.07 -19.70 7.00
CA GLU A 65 3.69 -19.97 8.29
C GLU A 65 4.93 -19.11 8.49
N GLY A 66 5.38 -19.00 9.74
CA GLY A 66 6.61 -18.31 10.11
C GLY A 66 6.45 -17.48 11.38
N GLU A 67 7.40 -17.66 12.30
CA GLU A 67 7.44 -16.91 13.56
C GLU A 67 8.10 -15.54 13.39
N PRO A 68 7.77 -14.54 14.23
CA PRO A 68 8.42 -13.23 14.21
C PRO A 68 9.96 -13.32 14.35
N LYS A 69 10.68 -12.86 13.33
CA LYS A 69 12.15 -12.90 13.27
C LYS A 69 12.80 -11.61 13.79
N THR A 70 12.14 -10.47 13.63
CA THR A 70 12.66 -9.15 14.01
C THR A 70 11.94 -8.54 15.23
N PRO A 71 12.56 -7.58 15.95
CA PRO A 71 11.87 -6.83 17.01
C PRO A 71 10.59 -6.16 16.52
N PHE A 72 10.60 -5.61 15.30
CA PHE A 72 9.43 -4.98 14.70
C PHE A 72 8.31 -6.01 14.45
N GLN A 73 8.62 -7.19 13.89
CA GLN A 73 7.64 -8.26 13.71
C GLN A 73 7.05 -8.76 15.03
N ARG A 74 7.85 -8.86 16.09
CA ARG A 74 7.35 -9.19 17.45
C ARG A 74 6.37 -8.14 17.95
N GLN A 75 6.64 -6.86 17.66
CA GLN A 75 5.73 -5.77 18.01
C GLN A 75 4.42 -5.82 17.20
N LEU A 76 4.49 -6.13 15.90
CA LEU A 76 3.30 -6.37 15.07
C LEU A 76 2.45 -7.51 15.64
N HIS A 77 3.09 -8.64 15.97
CA HIS A 77 2.42 -9.80 16.56
C HIS A 77 1.72 -9.47 17.90
N ALA A 78 2.32 -8.61 18.72
CA ALA A 78 1.72 -8.19 19.99
C ALA A 78 0.58 -7.16 19.83
N ARG A 79 0.59 -6.33 18.77
CA ARG A 79 -0.33 -5.18 18.64
C ARG A 79 -1.47 -5.39 17.65
N LEU A 80 -1.30 -6.21 16.62
CA LEU A 80 -2.32 -6.48 15.60
C LEU A 80 -3.15 -7.70 15.98
N ARG A 81 -4.01 -7.53 16.98
CA ARG A 81 -4.86 -8.62 17.51
C ARG A 81 -6.28 -8.59 16.95
N GLY A 82 -6.90 -7.41 16.91
CA GLY A 82 -8.28 -7.29 16.46
C GLY A 82 -8.46 -7.48 14.95
N PRO A 83 -9.73 -7.47 14.49
CA PRO A 83 -10.06 -7.61 13.07
C PRO A 83 -9.55 -6.43 12.25
N LEU A 84 -9.28 -6.67 10.97
CA LEU A 84 -9.04 -5.62 9.98
C LEU A 84 -10.39 -4.97 9.65
N VAL A 85 -10.53 -3.68 9.94
CA VAL A 85 -11.78 -2.93 9.79
C VAL A 85 -11.73 -1.88 8.68
N GLY A 86 -10.54 -1.50 8.23
CA GLY A 86 -10.38 -0.53 7.14
C GLY A 86 -9.11 -0.80 6.35
N ALA A 87 -9.20 -0.62 5.04
CA ALA A 87 -8.05 -0.69 4.15
C ALA A 87 -8.21 0.39 3.07
N GLU A 88 -7.34 1.38 3.08
CA GLU A 88 -7.39 2.50 2.15
C GLU A 88 -5.98 2.84 1.66
N GLN A 89 -5.91 3.59 0.57
CA GLN A 89 -4.66 4.12 0.05
C GLN A 89 -4.72 5.64 -0.02
N LEU A 90 -3.57 6.28 0.08
CA LEU A 90 -3.45 7.73 -0.09
C LEU A 90 -3.60 8.09 -1.58
N LYS A 91 -4.77 8.59 -1.99
CA LYS A 91 -5.10 8.86 -3.42
C LYS A 91 -4.88 7.61 -4.29
N LEU A 92 -4.01 7.64 -5.29
CA LEU A 92 -3.47 6.45 -5.95
C LEU A 92 -1.94 6.35 -5.78
N ASP A 93 -1.41 6.88 -4.67
CA ASP A 93 -0.03 6.64 -4.26
C ASP A 93 0.16 5.20 -3.79
N ARG A 94 1.43 4.81 -3.66
CA ARG A 94 1.85 3.51 -3.11
C ARG A 94 1.97 3.56 -1.59
N VAL A 95 0.99 4.16 -0.93
CA VAL A 95 0.90 4.23 0.54
C VAL A 95 -0.46 3.70 0.95
N VAL A 96 -0.46 2.62 1.72
CA VAL A 96 -1.66 1.90 2.16
C VAL A 96 -1.79 1.99 3.67
N PHE A 97 -2.98 2.30 4.15
CA PHE A 97 -3.35 2.25 5.55
C PHE A 97 -4.27 1.06 5.82
N LEU A 98 -3.85 0.17 6.71
CA LEU A 98 -4.65 -0.96 7.18
C LEU A 98 -5.00 -0.72 8.64
N ARG A 99 -6.29 -0.50 8.93
CA ARG A 99 -6.80 -0.19 10.27
C ARG A 99 -7.31 -1.45 10.94
N PHE A 100 -6.76 -1.76 12.10
CA PHE A 100 -7.18 -2.86 12.95
C PHE A 100 -7.94 -2.32 14.15
N ALA A 101 -9.09 -2.93 14.46
CA ALA A 101 -9.76 -2.67 15.71
C ALA A 101 -8.96 -3.21 16.90
N GLY A 102 -9.29 -2.74 18.10
CA GLY A 102 -8.78 -3.35 19.32
C GLY A 102 -9.40 -4.72 19.58
N GLU A 103 -8.79 -5.47 20.49
CA GLU A 103 -9.30 -6.75 20.98
C GLU A 103 -9.44 -6.68 22.50
N LYS A 104 -10.60 -7.12 23.02
CA LYS A 104 -10.79 -7.29 24.46
C LYS A 104 -10.31 -8.66 24.89
N GLY A 105 -9.63 -8.72 26.04
CA GLY A 105 -9.09 -9.98 26.55
C GLY A 105 -8.75 -9.88 28.03
N PHE A 106 -7.83 -10.74 28.49
CA PHE A 106 -7.27 -10.59 29.83
C PHE A 106 -6.48 -9.28 29.96
N VAL A 107 -5.79 -8.89 28.89
CA VAL A 107 -5.24 -7.54 28.68
C VAL A 107 -5.80 -7.04 27.37
N ASP A 108 -6.49 -5.89 27.42
CA ASP A 108 -7.03 -5.26 26.23
C ASP A 108 -5.90 -4.80 25.30
N THR A 109 -6.07 -5.06 24.01
CA THR A 109 -5.17 -4.55 22.97
C THR A 109 -5.84 -3.37 22.28
N PRO A 110 -5.28 -2.15 22.34
CA PRO A 110 -5.88 -1.00 21.68
C PRO A 110 -5.78 -1.10 20.15
N PRO A 111 -6.64 -0.39 19.40
CA PRO A 111 -6.57 -0.30 17.95
C PRO A 111 -5.16 0.07 17.45
N ALA A 112 -4.88 -0.26 16.19
CA ALA A 112 -3.62 0.05 15.55
C ALA A 112 -3.81 0.24 14.04
N THR A 113 -2.93 1.02 13.42
CA THR A 113 -2.90 1.18 11.97
C THR A 113 -1.53 0.76 11.43
N LEU A 114 -1.52 -0.05 10.37
CA LEU A 114 -0.31 -0.21 9.56
C LEU A 114 -0.30 0.81 8.44
N ALA A 115 0.77 1.59 8.34
CA ALA A 115 1.08 2.37 7.16
C ALA A 115 2.16 1.63 6.35
N PHE A 116 1.76 1.09 5.20
CA PHE A 116 2.64 0.40 4.27
C PHE A 116 3.01 1.32 3.12
N GLU A 117 4.29 1.68 3.04
CA GLU A 117 4.83 2.48 1.96
C GLU A 117 5.48 1.55 0.94
N ALA A 118 4.76 1.18 -0.13
CA ALA A 118 5.25 0.29 -1.19
C ALA A 118 6.12 1.02 -2.23
N THR A 119 7.05 1.86 -1.78
CA THR A 119 7.80 2.82 -2.60
C THR A 119 9.20 2.33 -3.02
N GLY A 120 9.29 1.16 -3.65
CA GLY A 120 10.55 0.62 -4.18
C GLY A 120 11.70 0.63 -3.17
N ARG A 121 12.78 1.38 -3.43
CA ARG A 121 13.92 1.53 -2.51
C ARG A 121 13.57 2.14 -1.15
N ASN A 122 12.50 2.95 -1.12
CA ASN A 122 12.01 3.63 0.07
C ASN A 122 10.94 2.80 0.81
N ALA A 123 10.73 1.54 0.41
CA ALA A 123 9.73 0.70 1.02
C ALA A 123 9.89 0.59 2.54
N ASN A 124 8.76 0.60 3.25
CA ASN A 124 8.73 0.50 4.70
C ASN A 124 7.36 0.03 5.19
N LEU A 125 7.34 -0.62 6.35
CA LEU A 125 6.12 -0.89 7.10
C LEU A 125 6.22 -0.22 8.46
N LEU A 126 5.15 0.48 8.82
CA LEU A 126 5.08 1.32 10.01
C LEU A 126 3.86 0.89 10.82
N LEU A 127 4.03 0.77 12.14
CA LEU A 127 2.95 0.52 13.07
C LEU A 127 2.61 1.82 13.80
N LEU A 128 1.35 2.23 13.72
CA LEU A 128 0.82 3.45 14.33
C LEU A 128 -0.21 3.12 15.40
N ASP A 129 -0.28 3.96 16.42
CA ASP A 129 -1.42 3.99 17.34
C ASP A 129 -2.60 4.78 16.73
N GLU A 130 -3.69 4.88 17.50
CA GLU A 130 -4.91 5.58 17.12
C GLU A 130 -4.74 7.10 16.94
N THR A 131 -3.68 7.68 17.51
CA THR A 131 -3.35 9.11 17.36
C THR A 131 -2.50 9.39 16.13
N GLY A 132 -2.06 8.33 15.42
CA GLY A 132 -1.13 8.43 14.29
C GLY A 132 0.33 8.53 14.73
N THR A 133 0.65 8.22 15.99
CA THR A 133 2.03 8.16 16.48
C THR A 133 2.66 6.82 16.12
N LEU A 134 3.92 6.86 15.66
CA LEU A 134 4.71 5.70 15.32
C LEU A 134 5.00 4.90 16.60
N LEU A 135 4.44 3.70 16.70
CA LEU A 135 4.80 2.72 17.72
C LEU A 135 6.05 1.95 17.31
N GLY A 136 6.17 1.62 16.02
CA GLY A 136 7.24 0.79 15.48
C GLY A 136 7.47 1.06 14.00
N VAL A 137 8.69 0.83 13.52
CA VAL A 137 9.08 0.95 12.11
C VAL A 137 9.99 -0.22 11.75
N ASP A 138 9.84 -0.80 10.55
CA ASP A 138 10.79 -1.81 10.07
C ASP A 138 12.16 -1.18 9.79
N ARG A 139 12.17 -0.02 9.12
CA ARG A 139 13.37 0.77 8.84
C ARG A 139 13.25 2.18 9.41
N VAL A 140 14.17 2.53 10.31
CA VAL A 140 14.28 3.89 10.85
C VAL A 140 14.75 4.84 9.76
N ILE A 141 14.07 5.98 9.61
CA ILE A 141 14.48 7.07 8.72
C ILE A 141 14.80 8.29 9.58
N THR A 142 16.06 8.70 9.60
CA THR A 142 16.51 9.89 10.34
C THR A 142 16.52 11.12 9.44
N LYS A 143 16.70 12.31 10.02
CA LYS A 143 16.77 13.58 9.28
C LYS A 143 17.97 13.64 8.33
N GLU A 144 19.05 12.94 8.65
CA GLU A 144 20.25 12.85 7.81
C GLU A 144 19.96 12.06 6.53
N VAL A 145 19.14 11.00 6.63
CA VAL A 145 18.73 10.17 5.49
C VAL A 145 17.63 10.86 4.67
N ASN A 146 16.68 11.52 5.34
CA ASN A 146 15.56 12.20 4.69
C ASN A 146 15.28 13.54 5.37
N ARG A 147 15.52 14.63 4.64
CA ARG A 147 15.33 16.00 5.16
C ARG A 147 13.85 16.38 5.34
N TYR A 148 12.94 15.71 4.63
CA TYR A 148 11.52 16.03 4.67
C TYR A 148 10.81 15.43 5.88
N ARG A 149 11.16 14.19 6.26
CA ARG A 149 10.50 13.48 7.36
C ARG A 149 11.43 12.57 8.13
N GLU A 150 11.10 12.37 9.40
CA GLU A 150 11.75 11.43 10.30
C GLU A 150 10.74 10.32 10.65
N LEU A 151 11.11 9.04 10.47
CA LEU A 151 10.28 7.89 10.82
C LEU A 151 11.00 7.07 11.90
N ARG A 152 10.59 7.26 13.15
CA ARG A 152 11.05 6.49 14.31
C ARG A 152 9.96 6.43 15.39
N PRO A 153 10.00 5.44 16.30
CA PRO A 153 9.04 5.35 17.40
C PRO A 153 8.91 6.63 18.23
N GLY A 154 7.69 6.94 18.66
CA GLY A 154 7.33 8.12 19.46
C GLY A 154 7.13 9.41 18.66
N ARG A 155 7.25 9.39 17.33
CA ARG A 155 6.99 10.55 16.47
C ARG A 155 5.65 10.41 15.74
N PRO A 156 4.94 11.52 15.45
CA PRO A 156 3.79 11.49 14.54
C PRO A 156 4.21 10.99 13.17
N TYR A 157 3.36 10.18 12.53
CA TYR A 157 3.58 9.75 11.16
C TYR A 157 3.45 10.92 10.18
N THR A 158 4.42 11.06 9.29
CA THR A 158 4.36 12.00 8.16
C THR A 158 4.41 11.21 6.84
N PRO A 159 3.37 11.28 5.99
CA PRO A 159 3.36 10.60 4.70
C PRO A 159 4.45 11.13 3.77
N PRO A 160 4.72 10.46 2.63
CA PRO A 160 5.62 11.00 1.62
C PRO A 160 5.21 12.43 1.20
N PRO A 161 6.14 13.23 0.65
CA PRO A 161 5.82 14.57 0.18
C PRO A 161 4.60 14.58 -0.74
N PRO A 162 3.69 15.56 -0.60
CA PRO A 162 2.54 15.66 -1.45
C PRO A 162 2.97 15.81 -2.91
N TYR A 163 2.14 15.29 -3.81
CA TYR A 163 2.31 15.43 -5.25
C TYR A 163 0.97 15.78 -5.89
N GLU A 164 1.06 16.35 -7.09
CA GLU A 164 -0.07 16.70 -7.94
C GLU A 164 -0.01 15.84 -9.20
N LYS A 165 -1.02 14.98 -9.34
CA LYS A 165 -1.30 14.17 -10.51
C LYS A 165 -2.80 14.03 -10.65
N LEU A 166 -3.25 13.86 -11.89
CA LEU A 166 -4.64 13.67 -12.26
C LEU A 166 -5.11 12.28 -11.85
N ASP A 167 -6.29 12.18 -11.26
CA ASP A 167 -6.88 10.91 -10.88
C ASP A 167 -7.59 10.28 -12.10
N PRO A 168 -7.08 9.16 -12.66
CA PRO A 168 -7.67 8.51 -13.83
C PRO A 168 -9.12 8.04 -13.63
N ARG A 169 -9.64 7.98 -12.40
CA ARG A 169 -11.03 7.58 -12.11
C ARG A 169 -12.03 8.71 -12.36
N THR A 170 -11.54 9.96 -12.41
CA THR A 170 -12.36 11.17 -12.59
C THR A 170 -11.85 12.07 -13.71
N LEU A 171 -10.72 11.70 -14.32
CA LEU A 171 -10.07 12.33 -15.46
C LEU A 171 -11.03 12.44 -16.64
N LYS A 172 -11.01 13.60 -17.30
CA LYS A 172 -11.68 13.83 -18.58
C LYS A 172 -10.66 14.05 -19.70
N ALA A 173 -11.09 13.90 -20.95
CA ALA A 173 -10.25 14.13 -22.12
C ALA A 173 -9.62 15.55 -22.11
N GLU A 174 -10.36 16.55 -21.65
CA GLU A 174 -9.90 17.94 -21.58
C GLU A 174 -8.67 18.11 -20.67
N ASP A 175 -8.57 17.33 -19.60
CA ASP A 175 -7.46 17.38 -18.65
C ASP A 175 -6.14 16.89 -19.29
N LEU A 176 -6.24 16.04 -20.32
CA LEU A 176 -5.09 15.49 -21.04
C LEU A 176 -4.63 16.36 -22.20
N ARG A 177 -5.35 17.44 -22.56
CA ARG A 177 -5.00 18.30 -23.70
C ARG A 177 -3.60 18.91 -23.60
N VAL A 178 -3.10 19.15 -22.37
CA VAL A 178 -1.73 19.62 -22.12
C VAL A 178 -0.65 18.63 -22.60
N LEU A 179 -1.03 17.38 -22.87
CA LEU A 179 -0.16 16.32 -23.36
C LEU A 179 -0.26 16.08 -24.86
N LEU A 180 -1.09 16.82 -25.60
CA LEU A 180 -1.16 16.71 -27.07
C LEU A 180 0.22 16.91 -27.70
N GLY A 181 0.54 16.06 -28.68
CA GLY A 181 1.83 15.96 -29.35
C GLY A 181 2.95 15.33 -28.52
N ARG A 182 2.73 15.04 -27.23
CA ARG A 182 3.72 14.35 -26.38
C ARG A 182 3.57 12.83 -26.48
N PRO A 183 4.65 12.06 -26.30
CA PRO A 183 4.56 10.61 -26.29
C PRO A 183 3.75 10.11 -25.08
N LEU A 184 3.03 9.00 -25.21
CA LEU A 184 2.20 8.40 -24.14
C LEU A 184 2.96 8.16 -22.82
N LYS A 185 4.28 7.95 -22.86
CA LYS A 185 5.14 7.89 -21.66
C LYS A 185 5.07 9.14 -20.77
N ALA A 186 4.63 10.27 -21.30
CA ALA A 186 4.37 11.47 -20.52
C ALA A 186 3.23 11.27 -19.50
N LEU A 187 2.28 10.36 -19.75
CA LEU A 187 1.15 10.08 -18.85
C LEU A 187 1.62 9.64 -17.46
N VAL A 188 2.70 8.86 -17.34
CA VAL A 188 3.23 8.39 -16.04
C VAL A 188 3.57 9.55 -15.08
N ARG A 189 3.90 10.73 -15.63
CA ARG A 189 4.21 11.93 -14.83
C ARG A 189 2.96 12.74 -14.45
N HIS A 190 1.88 12.61 -15.20
CA HIS A 190 0.69 13.46 -15.07
C HIS A 190 -0.52 12.72 -14.49
N VAL A 191 -0.62 11.41 -14.71
CA VAL A 191 -1.72 10.55 -14.27
C VAL A 191 -1.25 9.74 -13.07
N ASP A 192 -2.07 9.76 -12.02
CA ASP A 192 -1.79 9.09 -10.77
C ASP A 192 -1.98 7.57 -10.87
N GLY A 193 -1.28 6.82 -10.03
CA GLY A 193 -1.36 5.36 -9.98
C GLY A 193 -0.83 4.59 -11.21
N LEU A 194 -0.49 5.29 -12.30
CA LEU A 194 0.06 4.73 -13.54
C LEU A 194 1.59 4.69 -13.50
N GLY A 195 2.17 3.49 -13.51
CA GLY A 195 3.61 3.27 -13.66
C GLY A 195 4.00 2.89 -15.08
N LYS A 196 5.29 2.60 -15.26
CA LYS A 196 5.87 2.29 -16.56
C LYS A 196 5.38 0.95 -17.11
N GLU A 197 5.24 -0.05 -16.25
CA GLU A 197 4.87 -1.42 -16.65
C GLU A 197 3.41 -1.44 -17.10
N LEU A 198 2.51 -0.81 -16.33
CA LEU A 198 1.11 -0.70 -16.72
C LEU A 198 0.94 0.13 -18.00
N LEU A 199 1.67 1.24 -18.15
CA LEU A 199 1.61 2.00 -19.40
C LEU A 199 2.04 1.16 -20.60
N GLN A 200 3.13 0.41 -20.48
CA GLN A 200 3.61 -0.45 -21.57
C GLN A 200 2.56 -1.49 -21.97
N GLU A 201 1.91 -2.11 -20.98
CA GLU A 201 0.84 -3.07 -21.23
C GLU A 201 -0.41 -2.42 -21.85
N LEU A 202 -0.83 -1.25 -21.35
CA LEU A 202 -1.97 -0.50 -21.90
C LEU A 202 -1.71 -0.07 -23.35
N ALA A 203 -0.54 0.50 -23.63
CA ALA A 203 -0.15 0.91 -24.98
C ALA A 203 -0.16 -0.30 -25.92
N LYS A 204 0.44 -1.43 -25.50
CA LYS A 204 0.46 -2.66 -26.28
C LYS A 204 -0.96 -3.16 -26.60
N ARG A 205 -1.88 -3.16 -25.62
CA ARG A 205 -3.29 -3.57 -25.84
C ARG A 205 -4.04 -2.65 -26.79
N ALA A 206 -3.69 -1.37 -26.82
CA ALA A 206 -4.23 -0.40 -27.75
C ALA A 206 -3.56 -0.46 -29.15
N GLY A 207 -2.58 -1.35 -29.37
CA GLY A 207 -1.81 -1.37 -30.62
C GLY A 207 -0.83 -0.20 -30.77
N LEU A 208 -0.51 0.48 -29.66
CA LEU A 208 0.36 1.64 -29.60
C LEU A 208 1.70 1.31 -28.90
N THR A 209 2.58 2.29 -28.84
CA THR A 209 3.83 2.21 -28.06
C THR A 209 3.91 3.37 -27.06
N PRO A 210 4.73 3.27 -26.00
CA PRO A 210 4.97 4.42 -25.11
C PRO A 210 5.53 5.67 -25.81
N GLU A 211 6.07 5.52 -27.02
CA GLU A 211 6.59 6.61 -27.86
C GLU A 211 5.54 7.21 -28.79
N THR A 212 4.38 6.55 -28.96
CA THR A 212 3.29 7.07 -29.79
C THR A 212 2.84 8.44 -29.25
N PRO A 213 2.79 9.50 -30.07
CA PRO A 213 2.26 10.80 -29.66
C PRO A 213 0.77 10.71 -29.31
N LEU A 214 0.33 11.44 -28.29
CA LEU A 214 -1.09 11.67 -28.03
C LEU A 214 -1.60 12.73 -29.02
N ASP A 215 -2.55 12.37 -29.88
CA ASP A 215 -3.23 13.28 -30.80
C ASP A 215 -4.70 13.51 -30.38
N GLU A 216 -5.44 14.30 -31.17
CA GLU A 216 -6.84 14.63 -30.87
C GLU A 216 -7.76 13.39 -31.00
N GLU A 217 -7.40 12.38 -31.80
CA GLU A 217 -8.16 11.13 -31.93
C GLU A 217 -7.92 10.19 -30.73
N GLY A 218 -6.74 10.28 -30.11
CA GLY A 218 -6.36 9.51 -28.92
C GLY A 218 -6.81 10.07 -27.57
N LEU A 219 -7.51 11.22 -27.54
CA LEU A 219 -8.13 11.80 -26.34
C LEU A 219 -9.43 11.09 -25.95
#